data_AF-A0A965D489-F1
#
_entry.id   AF-A0A965D489-F1
#
_cell.length_a   1.000
_cell.length_b   1.000
_cell.length_c   1.000
_cell.angle_alpha   90.00
_cell.angle_beta   90.00
_cell.angle_gamma   90.00
#
_symmetry.space_group_name_H-M   'P 1'
#
loop_
_entity.id
_entity.type
_entity.pdbx_description
1 polymer ?
#
loop_
_entity_poly.entity_id
_entity_poly.type
_entity_poly.pdbx_seq_one_letter_code
_entity_poly.pdbx_strand_id
1 'polypeptide(L)'
;MDPLAPYRRPADQVMRLARMGSAHPMRLSFLRILLRRVARENWKFDRSVWSVDEKGVGHAVYRAIGPDRTYSLVAFAHDLPDEMRSDRVIATAWDATFSLVDGDVSGDDIDRLSRNVPLQEAGRVTQRELTLSRANRSVRLFASVIDALKTGQQPSVSELDDVGYLMRTTAVYGSGKFGAIDYGQVSDRPELAAPFQAEMLSVWLIRWFTVDIVNHLAKVRGGNNAVPLDPSLARRLGVGNSTGLGMAPFLVRHPTLI
;
A
#
# COMPACT_ATOMS: atom_id res chain seq x y z
N MET A 1 12.78 41.56 11.00
CA MET A 1 13.44 40.23 11.00
C MET A 1 12.37 39.18 10.94
N ASP A 2 12.54 38.15 10.11
CA ASP A 2 11.61 37.03 10.03
C ASP A 2 11.61 36.27 11.37
N PRO A 3 10.51 36.28 12.15
CA PRO A 3 10.45 35.66 13.47
C PRO A 3 10.62 34.14 13.44
N LEU A 4 10.54 33.53 12.25
CA LEU A 4 10.72 32.10 12.05
C LEU A 4 12.16 31.72 11.71
N ALA A 5 13.04 32.69 11.43
CA ALA A 5 14.42 32.43 11.04
C ALA A 5 15.20 31.53 12.03
N PRO A 6 15.05 31.64 13.37
CA PRO A 6 15.75 30.77 14.31
C PRO A 6 15.29 29.30 14.27
N TYR A 7 14.08 29.05 13.76
CA TYR A 7 13.49 27.71 13.67
C TYR A 7 13.74 27.04 12.31
N ARG A 8 14.29 27.77 11.34
CA ARG A 8 14.64 27.24 10.02
C ARG A 8 16.05 26.67 10.05
N ARG A 9 16.21 25.47 9.52
CA ARG A 9 17.54 24.90 9.30
C ARG A 9 18.26 25.65 8.17
N PRO A 10 19.59 25.84 8.24
CA PRO A 10 20.37 26.49 7.20
C PRO A 10 20.20 25.85 5.82
N ALA A 11 20.22 26.66 4.76
CA ALA A 11 19.98 26.20 3.39
C ALA A 11 21.01 25.14 2.94
N ASP A 12 22.28 25.30 3.28
CA ASP A 12 23.35 24.32 3.07
C ASP A 12 23.13 22.98 3.80
N GLN A 13 22.25 22.96 4.81
CA GLN A 13 21.85 21.75 5.52
C GLN A 13 20.60 21.08 4.90
N VAL A 14 19.66 21.82 4.32
CA VAL A 14 18.38 21.28 3.80
C VAL A 14 18.30 21.20 2.27
N MET A 15 18.96 22.09 1.55
CA MET A 15 19.00 22.18 0.08
C MET A 15 20.12 21.31 -0.51
N ARG A 16 20.36 20.12 0.06
CA ARG A 16 21.29 19.13 -0.52
C ARG A 16 20.51 18.22 -1.46
N LEU A 17 21.07 17.85 -2.62
CA LEU A 17 20.43 16.92 -3.56
C LEU A 17 19.93 15.63 -2.90
N ALA A 18 20.74 15.05 -2.01
CA ALA A 18 20.36 13.85 -1.24
C ALA A 18 19.14 14.07 -0.33
N ARG A 19 18.92 15.30 0.19
CA ARG A 19 17.76 15.67 1.02
C ARG A 19 16.56 16.13 0.22
N MET A 20 16.76 16.84 -0.88
CA MET A 20 15.67 17.25 -1.77
C MET A 20 15.07 16.06 -2.53
N GLY A 21 15.91 15.08 -2.89
CA GLY A 21 15.47 13.79 -3.46
C GLY A 21 14.76 12.88 -2.45
N SER A 22 14.91 13.15 -1.15
CA SER A 22 14.20 12.50 -0.06
C SER A 22 13.20 13.47 0.56
N ALA A 23 12.18 13.87 -0.21
CA ALA A 23 11.11 14.74 0.28
C ALA A 23 10.48 14.15 1.54
N HIS A 24 10.86 14.69 2.70
CA HIS A 24 10.44 14.19 4.00
C HIS A 24 8.97 14.54 4.29
N PRO A 25 8.30 13.78 5.17
CA PRO A 25 6.88 13.96 5.44
C PRO A 25 6.60 15.34 6.05
N MET A 26 6.02 16.23 5.25
CA MET A 26 5.53 17.55 5.67
C MET A 26 4.02 17.54 5.91
N ARG A 27 3.46 18.68 6.35
CA ARG A 27 2.03 18.81 6.70
C ARG A 27 1.07 18.46 5.56
N LEU A 28 1.55 18.55 4.32
CA LEU A 28 0.82 18.22 3.09
C LEU A 28 0.86 16.73 2.72
N SER A 29 1.51 15.87 3.51
CA SER A 29 1.53 14.43 3.26
C SER A 29 0.13 13.83 3.45
N PHE A 30 -0.48 13.37 2.35
CA PHE A 30 -1.81 12.75 2.35
C PHE A 30 -1.89 11.58 3.34
N LEU A 31 -0.87 10.72 3.38
CA LEU A 31 -0.81 9.59 4.30
C LEU A 31 -0.72 10.03 5.77
N ARG A 32 0.02 11.11 6.09
CA ARG A 32 0.08 11.61 7.49
C ARG A 32 -1.21 12.27 7.94
N ILE A 33 -2.00 12.83 7.04
CA ILE A 33 -3.34 13.32 7.37
C ILE A 33 -4.19 12.13 7.82
N LEU A 34 -4.20 11.04 7.02
CA LEU A 34 -4.90 9.81 7.36
C LEU A 34 -4.42 9.21 8.68
N LEU A 35 -3.11 8.97 8.84
CA LEU A 35 -2.56 8.29 10.02
C LEU A 35 -2.80 9.07 11.33
N ARG A 36 -2.75 10.40 11.29
CA ARG A 36 -3.09 11.22 12.47
C ARG A 36 -4.55 11.08 12.85
N ARG A 37 -5.45 11.03 11.86
CA ARG A 37 -6.87 10.80 12.07
C ARG A 37 -7.12 9.43 12.66
N VAL A 38 -6.60 8.38 12.02
CA VAL A 38 -6.64 6.97 12.47
C VAL A 38 -6.22 6.83 13.93
N ALA A 39 -5.11 7.47 14.32
CA ALA A 39 -4.65 7.46 15.70
C ALA A 39 -5.58 8.22 16.66
N ARG A 40 -6.02 9.43 16.28
CA ARG A 40 -6.92 10.27 17.10
C ARG A 40 -8.27 9.60 17.35
N GLU A 41 -8.80 8.92 16.34
CA GLU A 41 -10.11 8.25 16.37
C GLU A 41 -10.02 6.79 16.81
N ASN A 42 -8.84 6.31 17.23
CA ASN A 42 -8.61 4.97 17.76
C ASN A 42 -9.12 3.84 16.85
N TRP A 43 -8.95 3.98 15.53
CA TRP A 43 -9.38 2.97 14.56
C TRP A 43 -8.76 1.60 14.90
N LYS A 44 -9.52 0.54 14.65
CA LYS A 44 -9.08 -0.84 14.86
C LYS A 44 -8.75 -1.48 13.53
N PHE A 45 -7.82 -2.43 13.56
CA PHE A 45 -7.34 -3.11 12.38
C PHE A 45 -7.27 -4.60 12.67
N ASP A 46 -7.79 -5.41 11.75
CA ASP A 46 -7.68 -6.86 11.81
C ASP A 46 -7.52 -7.47 10.42
N ARG A 47 -7.14 -8.74 10.41
CA ARG A 47 -7.07 -9.58 9.21
C ARG A 47 -8.14 -10.66 9.32
N SER A 48 -9.34 -10.31 8.87
CA SER A 48 -10.52 -11.19 8.91
C SER A 48 -10.38 -12.49 8.10
N VAL A 49 -9.59 -12.48 7.01
CA VAL A 49 -9.39 -13.67 6.16
C VAL A 49 -7.91 -13.82 5.79
N TRP A 50 -7.41 -15.05 5.87
CA TRP A 50 -6.12 -15.47 5.29
C TRP A 50 -6.29 -16.85 4.64
N SER A 51 -6.32 -16.88 3.32
CA SER A 51 -6.44 -18.09 2.51
C SER A 51 -5.40 -18.06 1.40
N VAL A 52 -4.13 -18.11 1.81
CA VAL A 52 -2.97 -18.15 0.92
C VAL A 52 -2.26 -19.49 1.08
N ASP A 53 -2.00 -20.15 -0.05
CA ASP A 53 -1.38 -21.47 -0.10
C ASP A 53 0.14 -21.42 0.11
N GLU A 54 0.78 -22.59 0.07
CA GLU A 54 2.24 -22.75 0.24
C GLU A 54 3.06 -22.08 -0.87
N LYS A 55 2.47 -21.82 -2.04
CA LYS A 55 3.11 -21.11 -3.15
C LYS A 55 2.96 -19.59 -3.03
N GLY A 56 2.17 -19.12 -2.07
CA GLY A 56 1.86 -17.70 -1.90
C GLY A 56 0.74 -17.22 -2.82
N VAL A 57 -0.12 -18.12 -3.27
CA VAL A 57 -1.27 -17.86 -4.15
C VAL A 57 -2.55 -17.94 -3.32
N GLY A 58 -3.50 -17.03 -3.56
CA GLY A 58 -4.78 -17.04 -2.87
C GLY A 58 -5.26 -15.64 -2.52
N HIS A 59 -5.93 -15.48 -1.37
CA HIS A 59 -6.48 -14.18 -0.98
C HIS A 59 -6.41 -13.91 0.53
N ALA A 60 -6.51 -12.63 0.88
CA ALA A 60 -6.59 -12.15 2.26
C ALA A 60 -7.50 -10.92 2.36
N VAL A 61 -8.09 -10.69 3.53
CA VAL A 61 -8.93 -9.52 3.79
C VAL A 61 -8.47 -8.80 5.04
N TYR A 62 -8.17 -7.50 4.90
CA TYR A 62 -7.73 -6.62 5.97
C TYR A 62 -8.77 -5.54 6.22
N ARG A 63 -9.18 -5.35 7.47
CA ARG A 63 -10.20 -4.38 7.84
C ARG A 63 -9.57 -3.19 8.55
N ALA A 64 -10.04 -2.00 8.19
CA ALA A 64 -9.83 -0.75 8.89
C ALA A 64 -11.18 -0.29 9.45
N ILE A 65 -11.34 -0.41 10.77
CA ILE A 65 -12.60 -0.19 11.49
C ILE A 65 -12.50 1.17 12.16
N GLY A 66 -13.14 2.16 11.56
CA GLY A 66 -13.31 3.50 12.13
C GLY A 66 -14.48 3.57 13.11
N PRO A 67 -14.77 4.77 13.64
CA PRO A 67 -15.89 4.98 14.56
C PRO A 67 -17.25 4.73 13.90
N ASP A 68 -17.41 5.14 12.63
CA ASP A 68 -18.70 5.11 11.93
C ASP A 68 -18.75 4.06 10.79
N ARG A 69 -17.58 3.66 10.25
CA ARG A 69 -17.48 2.82 9.05
C ARG A 69 -16.31 1.85 9.12
N THR A 70 -16.48 0.72 8.45
CA THR A 70 -15.41 -0.24 8.18
C THR A 70 -15.03 -0.17 6.70
N TYR A 71 -13.75 -0.25 6.40
CA TYR A 71 -13.23 -0.43 5.04
C TYR A 71 -12.40 -1.71 4.98
N SER A 72 -12.60 -2.51 3.94
CA SER A 72 -11.96 -3.82 3.80
C SER A 72 -11.10 -3.87 2.54
N LEU A 73 -9.80 -4.08 2.68
CA LEU A 73 -8.93 -4.38 1.55
C LEU A 73 -8.97 -5.88 1.27
N VAL A 74 -9.44 -6.25 0.09
CA VAL A 74 -9.30 -7.62 -0.46
C VAL A 74 -8.01 -7.67 -1.27
N ALA A 75 -7.11 -8.58 -0.91
CA ALA A 75 -5.86 -8.84 -1.60
C ALA A 75 -5.93 -10.19 -2.31
N PHE A 76 -5.57 -10.23 -3.58
CA PHE A 76 -5.40 -11.45 -4.37
C PHE A 76 -3.93 -11.60 -4.73
N ALA A 77 -3.32 -12.71 -4.31
CA ALA A 77 -1.95 -13.08 -4.63
C ALA A 77 -1.95 -14.10 -5.76
N HIS A 78 -1.15 -13.84 -6.80
CA HIS A 78 -1.14 -14.63 -8.02
C HIS A 78 0.18 -15.38 -8.18
N ASP A 79 0.15 -16.49 -8.90
CA ASP A 79 1.37 -17.07 -9.45
C ASP A 79 1.75 -16.27 -10.69
N LEU A 80 2.96 -15.75 -10.70
CA LEU A 80 3.49 -14.96 -11.81
C LEU A 80 4.92 -15.41 -12.08
N PRO A 81 5.21 -15.99 -13.26
CA PRO A 81 6.56 -16.34 -13.65
C PRO A 81 7.50 -15.14 -13.64
N ASP A 82 8.76 -15.39 -13.29
CA ASP A 82 9.79 -14.35 -13.10
C ASP A 82 9.98 -13.50 -14.36
N GLU A 83 9.94 -14.13 -15.54
CA GLU A 83 10.07 -13.50 -16.86
C GLU A 83 8.90 -12.56 -17.22
N MET A 84 7.76 -12.70 -16.55
CA MET A 84 6.60 -11.82 -16.74
C MET A 84 6.59 -10.63 -15.77
N ARG A 85 7.49 -10.61 -14.77
CA ARG A 85 7.54 -9.52 -13.79
C ARG A 85 8.13 -8.26 -14.40
N SER A 86 7.37 -7.17 -14.35
CA SER A 86 7.80 -5.87 -14.86
C SER A 86 7.30 -4.75 -13.95
N ASP A 87 8.20 -3.83 -13.60
CA ASP A 87 7.87 -2.63 -12.81
C ASP A 87 7.12 -1.55 -13.62
N ARG A 88 6.93 -1.79 -14.93
CA ARG A 88 6.33 -0.81 -15.84
C ARG A 88 4.80 -0.82 -15.74
N VAL A 89 4.21 0.36 -15.94
CA VAL A 89 2.73 0.52 -15.94
C VAL A 89 2.04 -0.28 -17.06
N ILE A 90 2.78 -0.61 -18.12
CA ILE A 90 2.31 -1.40 -19.28
C ILE A 90 2.38 -2.93 -19.09
N ALA A 91 2.76 -3.40 -17.90
CA ALA A 91 2.70 -4.83 -17.59
C ALA A 91 1.27 -5.35 -17.79
N THR A 92 1.14 -6.62 -18.16
CA THR A 92 -0.17 -7.30 -18.35
C THR A 92 -0.52 -8.25 -17.21
N ALA A 93 0.40 -8.46 -16.26
CA ALA A 93 0.22 -9.34 -15.12
C ALA A 93 0.98 -8.79 -13.89
N TRP A 94 0.50 -9.16 -12.70
CA TRP A 94 1.03 -8.68 -11.42
C TRP A 94 1.04 -9.77 -10.36
N ASP A 95 2.04 -9.73 -9.44
CA ASP A 95 2.12 -10.69 -8.33
C ASP A 95 0.93 -10.56 -7.37
N ALA A 96 0.34 -9.37 -7.26
CA ALA A 96 -0.85 -9.16 -6.45
C ALA A 96 -1.75 -8.05 -6.99
N THR A 97 -3.06 -8.22 -6.80
CA THR A 97 -4.09 -7.22 -7.09
C THR A 97 -4.98 -6.98 -5.87
N PHE A 98 -5.56 -5.80 -5.78
CA PHE A 98 -6.23 -5.33 -4.58
C PHE A 98 -7.47 -4.52 -4.89
N SER A 99 -8.45 -4.56 -4.00
CA SER A 99 -9.55 -3.60 -4.00
C SER A 99 -9.94 -3.21 -2.58
N LEU A 100 -10.14 -1.91 -2.35
CA LEU A 100 -10.65 -1.40 -1.08
C LEU A 100 -12.18 -1.31 -1.19
N VAL A 101 -12.88 -2.01 -0.30
CA VAL A 101 -14.34 -2.15 -0.28
C VAL A 101 -14.92 -1.32 0.87
N ASP A 102 -16.08 -0.71 0.64
CA ASP A 102 -16.91 -0.04 1.65
C ASP A 102 -17.68 -1.10 2.46
N GLY A 103 -17.33 -1.26 3.73
CA GLY A 103 -17.90 -2.25 4.66
C GLY A 103 -17.15 -3.59 4.73
N ASP A 104 -17.79 -4.56 5.38
CA ASP A 104 -17.29 -5.93 5.58
C ASP A 104 -17.47 -6.82 4.34
N VAL A 105 -16.47 -7.61 3.98
CA VAL A 105 -16.48 -8.43 2.76
C VAL A 105 -17.06 -9.82 3.02
N SER A 106 -18.02 -10.24 2.20
CA SER A 106 -18.60 -11.60 2.22
C SER A 106 -17.83 -12.57 1.29
N GLY A 107 -18.13 -13.87 1.38
CA GLY A 107 -17.59 -14.86 0.43
C GLY A 107 -17.98 -14.55 -1.02
N ASP A 108 -19.24 -14.16 -1.27
CA ASP A 108 -19.73 -13.80 -2.60
C ASP A 108 -19.01 -12.56 -3.17
N ASP A 109 -18.65 -11.60 -2.31
CA ASP A 109 -17.82 -10.46 -2.70
C ASP A 109 -16.42 -10.92 -3.14
N ILE A 110 -15.79 -11.81 -2.38
CA ILE A 110 -14.46 -12.36 -2.71
C ILE A 110 -14.52 -13.09 -4.06
N ASP A 111 -15.53 -13.94 -4.27
CA ASP A 111 -15.71 -14.70 -5.51
C ASP A 111 -16.02 -13.82 -6.72
N ARG A 112 -16.75 -12.72 -6.53
CA ARG A 112 -17.00 -11.72 -7.58
C ARG A 112 -15.72 -10.94 -7.89
N LEU A 113 -15.01 -10.48 -6.86
CA LEU A 113 -13.82 -9.65 -7.00
C LEU A 113 -12.65 -10.48 -7.59
N SER A 114 -12.49 -11.75 -7.23
CA SER A 114 -11.44 -12.62 -7.76
C SER A 114 -11.52 -12.78 -9.28
N ARG A 115 -12.74 -12.77 -9.84
CA ARG A 115 -12.99 -12.85 -11.29
C ARG A 115 -12.78 -11.53 -12.04
N ASN A 116 -12.72 -10.39 -11.35
CA ASN A 116 -12.74 -9.07 -11.99
C ASN A 116 -11.51 -8.21 -11.68
N VAL A 117 -11.07 -8.17 -10.42
CA VAL A 117 -9.97 -7.33 -9.96
C VAL A 117 -8.66 -7.65 -10.70
N PRO A 118 -8.31 -8.93 -10.96
CA PRO A 118 -7.12 -9.26 -11.76
C PRO A 118 -7.19 -8.81 -13.22
N LEU A 119 -8.38 -8.66 -13.81
CA LEU A 119 -8.57 -8.31 -15.22
C LEU A 119 -8.39 -6.81 -15.53
N GLN A 120 -8.31 -5.95 -14.51
CA GLN A 120 -8.03 -4.52 -14.65
C GLN A 120 -8.98 -3.82 -15.64
N GLU A 121 -8.46 -3.28 -16.76
CA GLU A 121 -9.23 -2.60 -17.79
C GLU A 121 -10.36 -3.46 -18.40
N ALA A 122 -10.19 -4.78 -18.42
CA ALA A 122 -11.21 -5.73 -18.87
C ALA A 122 -12.19 -6.14 -17.76
N GLY A 123 -11.84 -5.93 -16.49
CA GLY A 123 -12.67 -6.25 -15.33
C GLY A 123 -13.60 -5.10 -14.92
N ARG A 124 -14.62 -5.41 -14.12
CA ARG A 124 -15.49 -4.39 -13.51
C ARG A 124 -15.70 -4.65 -12.04
N VAL A 125 -15.64 -3.58 -11.27
CA VAL A 125 -16.07 -3.54 -9.87
C VAL A 125 -17.39 -2.79 -9.77
N THR A 126 -17.89 -2.62 -8.55
CA THR A 126 -19.17 -1.95 -8.27
C THR A 126 -18.95 -0.65 -7.50
N GLN A 127 -20.03 0.10 -7.28
CA GLN A 127 -20.00 1.30 -6.43
C GLN A 127 -19.69 1.01 -4.95
N ARG A 128 -19.45 -0.25 -4.58
CA ARG A 128 -18.98 -0.62 -3.25
C ARG A 128 -17.46 -0.57 -3.13
N GLU A 129 -16.74 -0.69 -4.25
CA GLU A 129 -15.29 -0.63 -4.27
C GLU A 129 -14.83 0.83 -4.42
N LEU A 130 -14.02 1.31 -3.47
CA LEU A 130 -13.44 2.64 -3.47
C LEU A 130 -12.21 2.72 -4.37
N THR A 131 -11.38 1.66 -4.34
CA THR A 131 -10.15 1.63 -5.11
C THR A 131 -9.89 0.26 -5.72
N LEU A 132 -9.07 0.25 -6.76
CA LEU A 132 -8.45 -0.92 -7.35
C LEU A 132 -6.95 -0.66 -7.53
N SER A 133 -6.11 -1.60 -7.09
CA SER A 133 -4.66 -1.50 -7.20
C SER A 133 -4.02 -2.81 -7.64
N ARG A 134 -2.74 -2.71 -8.02
CA ARG A 134 -1.91 -3.84 -8.44
C ARG A 134 -0.45 -3.58 -8.08
N ALA A 135 0.26 -4.63 -7.68
CA ALA A 135 1.63 -4.53 -7.23
C ALA A 135 2.47 -5.74 -7.66
N ASN A 136 3.77 -5.48 -7.82
CA ASN A 136 4.77 -6.51 -8.07
C ASN A 136 5.72 -6.63 -6.89
N ARG A 137 6.23 -7.84 -6.66
CA ARG A 137 7.27 -8.13 -5.68
C ARG A 137 8.55 -7.39 -6.08
N SER A 138 9.25 -6.86 -5.08
CA SER A 138 10.55 -6.24 -5.30
C SER A 138 11.56 -7.31 -5.71
N VAL A 139 12.05 -7.24 -6.95
CA VAL A 139 13.14 -8.11 -7.44
C VAL A 139 14.45 -7.91 -6.66
N ARG A 140 14.59 -6.79 -5.95
CA ARG A 140 15.79 -6.44 -5.19
C ARG A 140 15.77 -6.92 -3.74
N LEU A 141 14.59 -7.14 -3.14
CA LEU A 141 14.46 -7.31 -1.69
C LEU A 141 13.55 -8.48 -1.26
N PHE A 142 12.56 -8.84 -2.07
CA PHE A 142 11.52 -9.78 -1.63
C PHE A 142 12.09 -11.18 -1.31
N ALA A 143 12.95 -11.71 -2.18
CA ALA A 143 13.55 -13.02 -2.01
C ALA A 143 14.56 -13.05 -0.84
N SER A 144 15.43 -12.05 -0.74
CA SER A 144 16.47 -12.00 0.30
C SER A 144 15.86 -11.92 1.70
N VAL A 145 14.75 -11.20 1.87
CA VAL A 145 14.04 -11.14 3.15
C VAL A 145 13.45 -12.50 3.51
N ILE A 146 12.82 -13.21 2.56
CA ILE A 146 12.32 -14.58 2.82
C ILE A 146 13.48 -15.51 3.22
N ASP A 147 14.63 -15.40 2.55
CA ASP A 147 15.80 -16.25 2.82
C ASP A 147 16.42 -16.01 4.19
N ALA A 148 16.46 -14.75 4.65
CA ALA A 148 16.87 -14.45 6.02
C ALA A 148 15.87 -15.04 7.03
N LEU A 149 14.58 -14.74 6.85
CA LEU A 149 13.54 -15.13 7.80
C LEU A 149 13.38 -16.64 7.91
N LYS A 150 13.45 -17.39 6.79
CA LYS A 150 13.31 -18.86 6.78
C LYS A 150 14.43 -19.57 7.55
N THR A 151 15.59 -18.93 7.69
CA THR A 151 16.76 -19.48 8.40
C THR A 151 16.86 -19.01 9.86
N GLY A 152 15.85 -18.29 10.35
CA GLY A 152 15.82 -17.76 11.72
C GLY A 152 16.56 -16.43 11.88
N GLN A 153 16.94 -15.78 10.79
CA GLN A 153 17.68 -14.53 10.78
C GLN A 153 16.79 -13.36 10.36
N GLN A 154 17.22 -12.13 10.66
CA GLN A 154 16.55 -10.92 10.20
C GLN A 154 17.29 -10.33 8.98
N PRO A 155 16.59 -9.68 8.04
CA PRO A 155 17.21 -9.05 6.88
C PRO A 155 18.11 -7.87 7.28
N SER A 156 19.07 -7.53 6.41
CA SER A 156 19.98 -6.42 6.63
C SER A 156 19.24 -5.08 6.66
N VAL A 157 19.48 -4.31 7.72
CA VAL A 157 18.96 -2.94 7.87
C VAL A 157 19.35 -2.06 6.68
N SER A 158 20.59 -2.15 6.20
CA SER A 158 21.06 -1.29 5.10
C SER A 158 20.37 -1.62 3.78
N GLU A 159 20.08 -2.90 3.52
CA GLU A 159 19.33 -3.32 2.33
C GLU A 159 17.87 -2.87 2.38
N LEU A 160 17.23 -2.98 3.55
CA LEU A 160 15.87 -2.50 3.76
C LEU A 160 15.79 -0.97 3.52
N ASP A 161 16.76 -0.20 4.00
CA ASP A 161 16.78 1.25 3.86
C ASP A 161 17.07 1.69 2.41
N ASP A 162 17.93 0.95 1.69
CA ASP A 162 18.28 1.26 0.30
C ASP A 162 17.10 1.01 -0.68
N VAL A 163 16.32 -0.05 -0.44
CA VAL A 163 15.18 -0.40 -1.32
C VAL A 163 13.85 0.17 -0.80
N GLY A 164 13.57 0.04 0.49
CA GLY A 164 12.43 0.67 1.16
C GLY A 164 11.05 0.04 0.93
N TYR A 165 10.93 -1.03 0.14
CA TYR A 165 9.64 -1.71 -0.09
C TYR A 165 9.81 -3.19 -0.48
N LEU A 166 8.83 -4.02 -0.09
CA LEU A 166 8.72 -5.42 -0.49
C LEU A 166 7.85 -5.61 -1.74
N MET A 167 6.86 -4.75 -1.93
CA MET A 167 6.09 -4.68 -3.18
C MET A 167 5.98 -3.23 -3.65
N ARG A 168 5.90 -3.09 -4.97
CA ARG A 168 5.72 -1.82 -5.66
C ARG A 168 4.38 -1.80 -6.37
N THR A 169 3.51 -0.90 -5.95
CA THR A 169 2.26 -0.59 -6.66
C THR A 169 2.56 0.13 -7.97
N THR A 170 1.89 -0.28 -9.04
CA THR A 170 1.97 0.46 -10.32
C THR A 170 0.92 1.56 -10.41
N ALA A 171 -0.24 1.35 -9.79
CA ALA A 171 -1.30 2.34 -9.68
C ALA A 171 -2.25 2.02 -8.53
N VAL A 172 -2.91 3.06 -8.02
CA VAL A 172 -4.10 2.96 -7.17
C VAL A 172 -5.17 3.81 -7.85
N TYR A 173 -6.16 3.14 -8.40
CA TYR A 173 -7.25 3.76 -9.14
C TYR A 173 -8.47 3.90 -8.24
N GLY A 174 -9.20 5.01 -8.37
CA GLY A 174 -10.46 5.25 -7.69
C GLY A 174 -11.34 6.18 -8.53
N SER A 175 -12.31 6.83 -7.91
CA SER A 175 -13.15 7.87 -8.54
C SER A 175 -13.81 7.42 -9.85
N GLY A 176 -14.69 6.43 -9.78
CA GLY A 176 -15.47 5.96 -10.94
C GLY A 176 -14.75 4.98 -11.88
N LYS A 177 -13.41 4.88 -11.79
CA LYS A 177 -12.66 3.99 -12.70
C LYS A 177 -13.05 2.52 -12.47
N PHE A 178 -13.19 1.78 -13.56
CA PHE A 178 -13.62 0.37 -13.58
C PHE A 178 -15.01 0.09 -12.97
N GLY A 179 -15.85 1.13 -12.80
CA GLY A 179 -17.15 1.00 -12.14
C GLY A 179 -17.11 1.20 -10.62
N ALA A 180 -15.94 1.57 -10.08
CA ALA A 180 -15.78 1.95 -8.68
C ALA A 180 -16.68 3.14 -8.30
N ILE A 181 -16.84 3.39 -7.01
CA ILE A 181 -17.60 4.54 -6.52
C ILE A 181 -16.99 5.86 -7.03
N ASP A 182 -17.84 6.82 -7.37
CA ASP A 182 -17.39 8.17 -7.72
C ASP A 182 -16.99 8.95 -6.45
N TYR A 183 -15.97 9.79 -6.55
CA TYR A 183 -15.52 10.60 -5.41
C TYR A 183 -16.64 11.48 -4.84
N GLY A 184 -17.52 12.02 -5.69
CA GLY A 184 -18.65 12.84 -5.26
C GLY A 184 -19.59 12.12 -4.29
N GLN A 185 -19.71 10.79 -4.38
CA GLN A 185 -20.57 9.99 -3.51
C GLN A 185 -19.96 9.71 -2.13
N VAL A 186 -18.67 10.00 -1.93
CA VAL A 186 -17.96 9.75 -0.67
C VAL A 186 -17.26 11.00 -0.10
N SER A 187 -17.30 12.11 -0.84
CA SER A 187 -16.57 13.34 -0.52
C SER A 187 -17.08 14.06 0.74
N ASP A 188 -18.30 13.76 1.18
CA ASP A 188 -18.93 14.28 2.40
C ASP A 188 -18.49 13.52 3.67
N ARG A 189 -17.87 12.34 3.51
CA ARG A 189 -17.38 11.54 4.63
C ARG A 189 -16.13 12.18 5.23
N PRO A 190 -16.12 12.55 6.53
CA PRO A 190 -15.00 13.29 7.11
C PRO A 190 -13.63 12.61 6.95
N GLU A 191 -13.59 11.28 6.96
CA GLU A 191 -12.40 10.45 6.78
C GLU A 191 -11.91 10.34 5.34
N LEU A 192 -12.77 10.63 4.34
CA LEU A 192 -12.44 10.60 2.91
C LEU A 192 -12.44 11.99 2.24
N ALA A 193 -12.88 13.04 2.95
CA ALA A 193 -13.00 14.40 2.41
C ALA A 193 -11.67 15.04 1.99
N ALA A 194 -10.55 14.62 2.59
CA ALA A 194 -9.24 15.08 2.15
C ALA A 194 -8.81 14.36 0.85
N PRO A 195 -7.94 14.96 0.02
CA PRO A 195 -7.46 14.31 -1.19
C PRO A 195 -6.77 12.97 -0.90
N PHE A 196 -7.02 12.00 -1.78
CA PHE A 196 -6.37 10.69 -1.84
C PHE A 196 -6.52 9.79 -0.59
N GLN A 197 -7.48 10.03 0.31
CA GLN A 197 -7.56 9.27 1.57
C GLN A 197 -7.85 7.77 1.34
N ALA A 198 -8.77 7.43 0.42
CA ALA A 198 -9.07 6.04 0.09
C ALA A 198 -7.84 5.34 -0.52
N GLU A 199 -7.11 6.02 -1.39
CA GLU A 199 -5.89 5.52 -2.01
C GLU A 199 -4.78 5.34 -0.97
N MET A 200 -4.60 6.28 -0.04
CA MET A 200 -3.62 6.17 1.04
C MET A 200 -3.96 5.04 2.02
N LEU A 201 -5.25 4.84 2.33
CA LEU A 201 -5.70 3.72 3.14
C LEU A 201 -5.43 2.38 2.44
N SER A 202 -5.67 2.32 1.13
CA SER A 202 -5.35 1.15 0.30
C SER A 202 -3.86 0.84 0.36
N VAL A 203 -2.99 1.83 0.15
CA VAL A 203 -1.52 1.65 0.23
C VAL A 203 -1.09 1.20 1.63
N TRP A 204 -1.69 1.75 2.68
CA TRP A 204 -1.39 1.35 4.06
C TRP A 204 -1.74 -0.12 4.34
N LEU A 205 -2.90 -0.59 3.87
CA LEU A 205 -3.32 -1.98 4.03
C LEU A 205 -2.52 -2.93 3.12
N ILE A 206 -2.15 -2.49 1.91
CA ILE A 206 -1.24 -3.24 1.02
C ILE A 206 0.11 -3.45 1.72
N ARG A 207 0.63 -2.42 2.41
CA ARG A 207 1.87 -2.53 3.19
C ARG A 207 1.80 -3.62 4.25
N TRP A 208 0.64 -3.79 4.89
CA TRP A 208 0.44 -4.87 5.84
C TRP A 208 0.47 -6.23 5.15
N PHE A 209 -0.26 -6.38 4.04
CA PHE A 209 -0.21 -7.60 3.23
C PHE A 209 1.20 -7.99 2.80
N THR A 210 2.05 -7.03 2.41
CA THR A 210 3.43 -7.34 1.99
C THR A 210 4.29 -7.96 3.09
N VAL A 211 4.07 -7.55 4.35
CA VAL A 211 4.77 -8.12 5.50
C VAL A 211 4.24 -9.53 5.80
N ASP A 212 2.92 -9.70 5.78
CA ASP A 212 2.27 -10.99 6.05
C ASP A 212 2.66 -12.05 5.02
N ILE A 213 2.66 -11.71 3.72
CA ILE A 213 2.98 -12.67 2.66
C ILE A 213 4.44 -13.14 2.73
N VAL A 214 5.37 -12.25 3.08
CA VAL A 214 6.78 -12.61 3.28
C VAL A 214 6.96 -13.50 4.51
N ASN A 215 6.29 -13.19 5.62
CA ASN A 215 6.30 -14.04 6.82
C ASN A 215 5.72 -15.43 6.53
N HIS A 216 4.61 -15.50 5.80
CA HIS A 216 3.98 -16.75 5.39
C HIS A 216 4.91 -17.61 4.55
N LEU A 217 5.48 -17.04 3.48
CA LEU A 217 6.40 -17.76 2.60
C LEU A 217 7.68 -18.19 3.33
N ALA A 218 8.21 -17.37 4.24
CA ALA A 218 9.32 -17.75 5.09
C ALA A 218 8.95 -18.91 6.02
N LYS A 219 7.75 -18.90 6.62
CA LYS A 219 7.27 -19.97 7.49
C LYS A 219 7.07 -21.28 6.75
N VAL A 220 6.47 -21.24 5.55
CA VAL A 220 6.29 -22.41 4.68
C VAL A 220 7.65 -23.02 4.31
N ARG A 221 8.63 -22.18 3.93
CA ARG A 221 9.95 -22.66 3.48
C ARG A 221 10.89 -23.08 4.61
N GLY A 222 10.80 -22.43 5.76
CA GLY A 222 11.73 -22.61 6.90
C GLY A 222 11.18 -23.46 8.03
N GLY A 223 9.88 -23.78 8.02
CA GLY A 223 9.24 -24.60 9.05
C GLY A 223 9.46 -24.02 10.46
N ASN A 224 10.02 -24.81 11.37
CA ASN A 224 10.26 -24.40 12.76
C ASN A 224 11.42 -23.41 12.91
N ASN A 225 12.31 -23.30 11.93
CA ASN A 225 13.44 -22.36 11.98
C ASN A 225 13.02 -20.94 11.60
N ALA A 226 11.89 -20.80 10.90
CA ALA A 226 11.46 -19.50 10.39
C ALA A 226 11.05 -18.55 11.53
N VAL A 227 11.52 -17.31 11.44
CA VAL A 227 11.12 -16.21 12.33
C VAL A 227 10.28 -15.18 11.57
N PRO A 228 9.32 -14.51 12.23
CA PRO A 228 8.63 -13.38 11.60
C PRO A 228 9.57 -12.19 11.45
N LEU A 229 9.30 -11.32 10.47
CA LEU A 229 9.98 -10.04 10.31
C LEU A 229 9.81 -9.21 11.57
N ASP A 230 10.92 -8.73 12.10
CA ASP A 230 10.94 -7.90 13.30
C ASP A 230 10.10 -6.63 13.08
N PRO A 231 9.18 -6.27 13.99
CA PRO A 231 8.31 -5.11 13.84
C PRO A 231 9.06 -3.79 13.67
N SER A 232 10.24 -3.62 14.26
CA SER A 232 11.09 -2.44 14.10
C SER A 232 11.65 -2.33 12.68
N LEU A 233 11.98 -3.46 12.05
CA LEU A 233 12.41 -3.54 10.66
C LEU A 233 11.24 -3.34 9.70
N ALA A 234 10.09 -3.96 9.99
CA ALA A 234 8.87 -3.80 9.21
C ALA A 234 8.48 -2.32 9.09
N ARG A 235 8.62 -1.52 10.16
CA ARG A 235 8.33 -0.06 10.17
C ARG A 235 9.18 0.75 9.19
N ARG A 236 10.32 0.23 8.73
CA ARG A 236 11.20 0.89 7.74
C ARG A 236 10.67 0.73 6.32
N LEU A 237 9.85 -0.29 6.08
CA LEU A 237 9.28 -0.58 4.78
C LEU A 237 8.05 0.28 4.52
N GLY A 238 7.94 0.80 3.31
CA GLY A 238 6.72 1.34 2.73
C GLY A 238 6.16 0.41 1.65
N VAL A 239 5.37 0.99 0.76
CA VAL A 239 4.96 0.37 -0.51
C VAL A 239 5.45 1.31 -1.60
N GLY A 240 6.25 0.79 -2.54
CA GLY A 240 6.73 1.61 -3.65
C GLY A 240 5.54 2.11 -4.47
N ASN A 241 5.52 3.39 -4.83
CA ASN A 241 4.55 3.96 -5.77
C ASN A 241 5.28 4.30 -7.08
N SER A 242 4.81 3.75 -8.20
CA SER A 242 5.54 3.75 -9.46
C SER A 242 5.62 5.12 -10.16
N THR A 243 4.63 6.02 -10.02
CA THR A 243 4.57 7.19 -10.91
C THR A 243 4.15 8.52 -10.29
N GLY A 244 3.34 8.54 -9.22
CA GLY A 244 2.86 9.81 -8.63
C GLY A 244 2.10 10.75 -9.59
N LEU A 245 1.77 10.28 -10.81
CA LEU A 245 1.22 11.08 -11.90
C LEU A 245 -0.14 11.69 -11.55
N GLY A 246 -0.94 11.06 -10.68
CA GLY A 246 -2.19 11.64 -10.21
C GLY A 246 -2.00 12.76 -9.18
N MET A 247 -0.89 12.75 -8.43
CA MET A 247 -0.61 13.75 -7.40
C MET A 247 0.08 15.00 -7.95
N ALA A 248 0.83 14.89 -9.05
CA ALA A 248 1.45 16.06 -9.69
C ALA A 248 0.42 17.11 -10.16
N PRO A 249 -0.69 16.75 -10.86
CA PRO A 249 -1.76 17.68 -11.18
C PRO A 249 -2.40 18.35 -9.97
N PHE A 250 -2.47 17.68 -8.81
CA PHE A 250 -2.99 18.29 -7.59
C PHE A 250 -2.14 19.50 -7.16
N LEU A 251 -0.81 19.35 -7.15
CA LEU A 251 0.12 20.44 -6.82
C LEU A 251 0.04 21.58 -7.87
N VAL A 252 -0.06 21.24 -9.15
CA VAL A 252 -0.21 22.24 -10.23
C VAL A 252 -1.51 23.04 -10.08
N ARG A 253 -2.61 22.39 -9.69
CA ARG A 253 -3.92 23.05 -9.48
C ARG A 253 -4.01 23.81 -8.15
N HIS A 254 -3.09 23.60 -7.23
CA HIS A 254 -3.03 24.30 -5.94
C HIS A 254 -1.64 24.94 -5.75
N PRO A 255 -1.27 25.92 -6.58
CA PRO A 255 0.08 26.47 -6.62
C PRO A 255 0.49 27.17 -5.33
N THR A 256 -0.47 27.59 -4.48
CA THR A 256 -0.20 28.15 -3.14
C THR A 256 0.45 27.16 -2.18
N LEU A 257 0.54 25.88 -2.54
CA LEU A 257 1.18 24.82 -1.76
C LEU A 257 2.68 24.60 -2.10
N ILE A 258 3.19 25.26 -3.14
CA ILE A 258 4.59 25.20 -3.61
C ILE A 258 5.28 26.52 -3.29
#